data_AF-A0A644ZQ26-F1
#
_entry.id   AF-A0A644ZQ26-F1
#
_cell.length_a   1.000
_cell.length_b   1.000
_cell.length_c   1.000
_cell.angle_alpha   90.00
_cell.angle_beta   90.00
_cell.angle_gamma   90.00
#
_symmetry.space_group_name_H-M   'P 1'
#
loop_
_entity.id
_entity.type
_entity.pdbx_description
1 polymer ?
#
loop_
_entity_poly.entity_id
_entity_poly.type
_entity_poly.pdbx_seq_one_letter_code
_entity_poly.pdbx_strand_id
1 'polypeptide(L)'
;MRMKFISYGDMARQFGEPCPEDYLVAYDGQLDTNDLEAIYDRFDSHPPAGFSGQALAMSDVVELYDRNSGNFYYTDRRGFQKIGFAPREQTQDMKMSM
;
A
#
# COMPACT_ATOMS: atom_id res chain seq x y z
N MET A 1 15.66 -8.44 8.06
CA MET A 1 14.44 -7.82 8.62
C MET A 1 13.23 -8.55 8.06
N ARG A 2 12.26 -8.95 8.89
CA ARG A 2 11.03 -9.62 8.41
C ARG A 2 9.81 -8.83 8.90
N MET A 3 9.57 -7.66 8.30
CA MET A 3 8.27 -6.95 8.39
C MET A 3 7.17 -7.65 7.56
N LYS A 4 7.37 -8.93 7.21
CA LYS A 4 6.41 -9.71 6.43
C LYS A 4 5.51 -10.49 7.37
N PHE A 5 4.23 -10.54 7.07
CA PHE A 5 3.21 -11.26 7.85
C PHE A 5 2.95 -10.71 9.25
N ILE A 6 3.12 -9.40 9.44
CA ILE A 6 2.76 -8.69 10.68
C ILE A 6 1.51 -7.85 10.47
N SER A 7 0.67 -7.77 11.50
CA SER A 7 -0.50 -6.90 11.52
C SER A 7 -0.08 -5.43 11.61
N TYR A 8 -0.95 -4.51 11.15
CA TYR A 8 -0.68 -3.07 11.25
C TYR A 8 -0.37 -2.64 12.69
N GLY A 9 -1.13 -3.17 13.66
CA GLY A 9 -0.89 -2.89 15.07
C GLY A 9 0.48 -3.36 15.57
N ASP A 10 0.97 -4.50 15.09
CA ASP A 10 2.30 -5.00 15.43
C ASP A 10 3.40 -4.20 14.74
N MET A 11 3.19 -3.80 13.48
CA MET A 11 4.11 -2.92 12.78
C MET A 11 4.25 -1.58 13.50
N ALA A 12 3.12 -0.91 13.81
CA ALA A 12 3.09 0.35 14.55
C ALA A 12 3.79 0.25 15.91
N ARG A 13 3.64 -0.87 16.61
CA ARG A 13 4.23 -1.09 17.93
C ARG A 13 5.71 -1.44 17.91
N GLN A 14 6.15 -2.22 16.92
CA GLN A 14 7.53 -2.73 16.86
C GLN A 14 8.45 -1.80 16.05
N PHE A 15 7.93 -1.17 15.01
CA PHE A 15 8.69 -0.40 14.02
C PHE A 15 8.22 1.05 13.88
N GLY A 16 7.00 1.37 14.32
CA GLY A 16 6.39 2.69 14.13
C GLY A 16 5.45 2.72 12.92
N GLU A 17 5.01 3.92 12.53
CA GLU A 17 4.10 4.08 11.40
C GLU A 17 4.75 3.58 10.09
N PRO A 18 3.99 2.88 9.22
CA PRO A 18 4.49 2.45 7.92
C PRO A 18 4.99 3.65 7.13
N CYS A 19 6.13 3.51 6.45
CA CYS A 19 6.61 4.50 5.50
C CYS A 19 6.45 3.96 4.07
N PRO A 20 5.99 4.77 3.11
CA PRO A 20 5.78 4.31 1.73
C PRO A 20 7.09 3.89 1.05
N GLU A 21 8.24 4.38 1.52
CA GLU A 21 9.57 4.00 1.02
C GLU A 21 9.99 2.58 1.39
N ASP A 22 9.37 1.97 2.41
CA ASP A 22 9.59 0.57 2.75
C ASP A 22 8.82 -0.38 1.81
N TYR A 23 7.95 0.17 0.96
CA TYR A 23 7.13 -0.54 0.01
C TYR A 23 7.66 -0.41 -1.41
N LEU A 24 7.52 -1.50 -2.17
CA LEU A 24 7.79 -1.51 -3.59
C LEU A 24 6.47 -1.66 -4.34
N VAL A 25 6.32 -0.87 -5.40
CA VAL A 25 5.16 -0.94 -6.28
C VAL A 25 5.23 -2.23 -7.09
N ALA A 26 4.41 -3.22 -6.70
CA ALA A 26 4.29 -4.49 -7.42
C ALA A 26 3.40 -4.37 -8.66
N TYR A 27 2.43 -3.46 -8.63
CA TYR A 27 1.55 -3.11 -9.74
C TYR A 27 1.10 -1.66 -9.59
N ASP A 28 1.13 -0.93 -10.70
CA ASP A 28 0.52 0.39 -10.85
C ASP A 28 -0.33 0.36 -12.13
N GLY A 29 -1.62 0.62 -12.00
CA GLY A 29 -2.54 0.55 -13.12
C GLY A 29 -4.00 0.62 -12.70
N GLN A 30 -4.86 0.87 -13.68
CA GLN A 30 -6.30 0.95 -13.46
C GLN A 30 -6.89 -0.46 -13.34
N LEU A 31 -7.75 -0.63 -12.33
CA LEU A 31 -8.59 -1.82 -12.17
C LEU A 31 -10.04 -1.44 -12.46
N ASP A 32 -10.83 -2.44 -12.87
CA ASP A 32 -12.27 -2.28 -13.12
C ASP A 32 -13.10 -2.23 -11.82
N THR A 33 -12.45 -2.29 -10.66
CA THR A 33 -13.09 -2.33 -9.33
C THR A 33 -12.25 -1.56 -8.31
N ASN A 34 -12.95 -0.93 -7.36
CA ASN A 34 -12.36 -0.28 -6.18
C ASN A 34 -12.62 -1.09 -4.90
N ASP A 35 -13.20 -2.29 -5.01
CA ASP A 35 -13.47 -3.17 -3.88
C ASP A 35 -12.21 -3.92 -3.49
N LEU A 36 -11.67 -3.65 -2.31
CA LEU A 36 -10.42 -4.25 -1.82
C LEU A 36 -10.44 -5.78 -1.85
N GLU A 37 -11.58 -6.39 -1.51
CA GLU A 37 -11.76 -7.85 -1.58
C GLU A 37 -11.72 -8.36 -3.02
N ALA A 38 -12.36 -7.65 -3.97
CA ALA A 38 -12.33 -8.03 -5.38
C ALA A 38 -10.94 -7.84 -6.00
N ILE A 39 -10.21 -6.80 -5.58
CA ILE A 39 -8.81 -6.57 -5.94
C ILE A 39 -7.97 -7.73 -5.40
N TYR A 40 -8.11 -8.07 -4.13
CA TYR A 40 -7.38 -9.20 -3.54
C TYR A 40 -7.62 -10.50 -4.29
N ASP A 41 -8.89 -10.87 -4.50
CA ASP A 41 -9.27 -12.08 -5.23
C ASP A 41 -8.74 -12.08 -6.67
N ARG A 42 -8.80 -10.93 -7.35
CA ARG A 42 -8.27 -10.79 -8.72
C ARG A 42 -6.77 -11.02 -8.76
N PHE A 43 -5.99 -10.49 -7.83
CA PHE A 43 -4.53 -10.67 -7.82
C PHE A 43 -4.12 -12.07 -7.37
N ASP A 44 -4.93 -12.75 -6.56
CA ASP A 44 -4.72 -14.14 -6.16
C ASP A 44 -5.07 -15.12 -7.31
N SER A 45 -6.24 -14.94 -7.92
CA SER A 45 -6.75 -15.83 -8.97
C SER A 45 -6.14 -15.56 -10.35
N HIS A 46 -6.11 -14.29 -10.77
CA HIS A 46 -5.73 -13.87 -12.13
C HIS A 46 -5.00 -12.51 -12.11
N PRO A 47 -3.71 -12.49 -11.72
CA PRO A 47 -2.95 -11.26 -11.65
C PRO A 47 -2.84 -10.58 -13.04
N PRO A 48 -2.95 -9.23 -13.09
CA PRO A 48 -2.86 -8.50 -14.33
C PRO A 48 -1.46 -8.57 -14.95
N ALA A 49 -1.39 -8.41 -16.28
CA ALA A 49 -0.12 -8.40 -17.01
C ALA A 49 0.74 -7.21 -16.52
N GLY A 50 1.96 -7.49 -16.07
CA GLY A 50 2.86 -6.51 -15.47
C GLY A 50 2.93 -6.57 -13.94
N PHE A 51 2.11 -7.41 -13.28
CA PHE A 51 2.26 -7.66 -11.85
C PHE A 51 3.60 -8.34 -11.56
N SER A 52 4.43 -7.64 -10.80
CA SER A 52 5.79 -8.02 -10.47
C SER A 52 5.85 -8.40 -8.99
N GLY A 53 5.30 -9.56 -8.63
CA GLY A 53 5.18 -9.92 -7.22
C GLY A 53 4.59 -11.29 -6.94
N GLN A 54 4.42 -11.58 -5.65
CA GLN A 54 3.57 -12.66 -5.15
C GLN A 54 2.16 -12.12 -4.93
N ALA A 55 1.15 -12.99 -4.87
CA ALA A 55 -0.21 -12.59 -4.50
C ALA A 55 -0.23 -11.75 -3.21
N LEU A 56 -1.21 -10.85 -3.11
CA LEU A 56 -1.40 -9.98 -1.96
C LEU A 56 -1.40 -10.80 -0.67
N ALA A 57 -0.58 -10.39 0.28
CA ALA A 57 -0.37 -11.06 1.56
C ALA A 57 -0.43 -10.08 2.72
N MET A 58 -0.43 -10.62 3.93
CA MET A 58 -0.31 -9.80 5.13
C MET A 58 0.95 -8.93 5.07
N SER A 59 0.77 -7.67 5.43
CA SER A 59 1.77 -6.60 5.33
C SER A 59 1.92 -5.92 3.98
N ASP A 60 1.16 -6.31 2.96
CA ASP A 60 1.06 -5.52 1.74
C ASP A 60 0.16 -4.28 1.94
N VAL A 61 0.31 -3.31 1.04
CA VAL A 61 -0.49 -2.09 1.05
C VAL A 61 -1.10 -1.89 -0.34
N VAL A 62 -2.41 -1.65 -0.35
CA VAL A 62 -3.18 -1.31 -1.55
C VAL A 62 -3.47 0.19 -1.51
N GLU A 63 -3.05 0.90 -2.55
CA GLU A 63 -3.43 2.29 -2.78
C GLU A 63 -4.61 2.35 -3.73
N LEU A 64 -5.70 2.99 -3.31
CA LEU A 64 -6.85 3.27 -4.16
C LEU A 64 -6.93 4.76 -4.44
N TYR A 65 -6.88 5.11 -5.72
CA TYR A 65 -7.05 6.48 -6.18
C TYR A 65 -8.54 6.83 -6.25
N ASP A 66 -8.98 7.75 -5.41
CA ASP A 66 -10.27 8.42 -5.58
C ASP A 66 -10.07 9.71 -6.41
N ARG A 67 -11.17 10.34 -6.84
CA ARG A 67 -11.20 11.53 -7.69
C ARG A 67 -10.37 12.70 -7.15
N ASN A 68 -10.11 12.74 -5.84
CA ASN A 68 -9.46 13.84 -5.15
C ASN A 68 -8.27 13.44 -4.27
N SER A 69 -8.05 12.13 -4.02
CA SER A 69 -7.01 11.65 -3.10
C SER A 69 -6.80 10.15 -3.19
N GLY A 70 -5.56 9.68 -3.04
CA GLY A 70 -5.25 8.28 -2.79
C GLY A 70 -5.53 7.88 -1.34
N ASN A 71 -6.17 6.73 -1.12
CA ASN A 71 -6.35 6.11 0.18
C ASN A 71 -5.53 4.83 0.25
N PHE A 72 -4.82 4.64 1.36
CA PHE A 72 -3.96 3.48 1.57
C PHE A 72 -4.64 2.48 2.50
N TYR A 73 -4.52 1.21 2.16
CA TYR A 73 -5.14 0.11 2.88
C TYR A 73 -4.09 -0.95 3.14
N TYR A 74 -3.77 -1.15 4.40
CA TYR A 74 -2.87 -2.18 4.87
C TYR A 74 -3.60 -3.53 4.92
N THR A 75 -3.02 -4.55 4.31
CA THR A 75 -3.54 -5.92 4.32
C THR A 75 -3.17 -6.60 5.64
N ASP A 76 -4.20 -6.89 6.42
CA ASP A 76 -4.14 -7.60 7.69
C ASP A 76 -4.74 -9.01 7.55
N ARG A 77 -4.46 -9.89 8.52
CA ARG A 77 -5.07 -11.24 8.54
C ARG A 77 -6.60 -11.18 8.58
N ARG A 78 -7.14 -10.12 9.18
CA ARG A 78 -8.59 -9.93 9.37
C ARG A 78 -9.27 -9.19 8.22
N GLY A 79 -8.52 -8.69 7.24
CA GLY A 79 -9.02 -7.87 6.14
C GLY A 79 -8.15 -6.65 5.89
N PHE A 80 -8.74 -5.56 5.43
CA PHE A 80 -8.01 -4.35 5.07
C PHE A 80 -8.22 -3.27 6.13
N GLN A 81 -7.11 -2.72 6.62
CA GLN A 81 -7.13 -1.58 7.54
C GLN A 81 -6.71 -0.34 6.79
N LYS A 82 -7.59 0.67 6.74
CA LYS A 82 -7.24 1.97 6.19
C LYS A 82 -6.13 2.60 7.03
N ILE A 83 -5.03 2.95 6.38
CA ILE A 83 -3.88 3.62 6.98
C ILE A 83 -3.67 4.96 6.29
N GLY A 84 -3.14 5.92 7.03
CA GLY A 84 -2.55 7.11 6.45
C GLY A 84 -1.04 6.91 6.49
N PHE A 85 -0.38 6.89 5.33
CA PHE A 85 1.03 7.23 5.36
C PHE A 85 1.09 8.67 5.86
N ALA A 86 1.80 8.91 6.96
CA ALA A 86 2.12 10.27 7.34
C ALA A 86 2.76 10.89 6.10
N PRO A 87 2.22 11.99 5.54
CA PRO A 87 2.96 12.71 4.54
C PRO A 87 4.31 12.98 5.20
N ARG A 88 5.41 12.56 4.57
CA ARG A 88 6.65 13.29 4.82
C ARG A 88 6.22 14.75 4.67
N GLU A 89 6.48 15.58 5.68
CA GLU A 89 6.62 16.99 5.37
C GLU A 89 7.53 16.98 4.16
N GLN A 90 6.95 17.27 3.00
CA GLN A 90 7.72 17.67 1.85
C GLN A 90 8.34 18.94 2.37
N THR A 91 9.50 18.82 3.01
CA THR A 91 10.39 19.93 3.20
C THR A 91 10.68 20.29 1.77
N GLN A 92 9.93 21.31 1.35
CA GLN A 92 9.95 21.95 0.08
C GLN A 92 11.34 22.59 -0.03
N ASP A 93 12.34 21.76 -0.26
CA ASP A 93 13.71 22.17 -0.51
C ASP A 93 14.09 21.59 -1.87
N MET A 94 13.67 22.28 -2.91
CA MET A 94 14.71 22.95 -3.68
C MET A 94 14.14 24.17 -4.41
N LYS A 95 14.41 25.32 -3.78
CA LYS A 95 14.69 26.62 -4.40
C LYS A 95 14.72 26.61 -5.93
N MET A 96 13.71 27.24 -6.51
CA MET A 96 13.89 27.99 -7.75
C MET A 96 15.04 28.99 -7.50
N SER A 97 16.23 28.68 -8.03
CA SER A 97 17.34 29.61 -8.05
C SER A 97 17.18 30.51 -9.28
N MET A 98 17.43 31.80 -9.06
CA MET A 98 17.27 32.94 -9.97
C MET A 98 17.89 32.75 -11.36
#